data_AF-E4M917-F1
#
_entry.id   AF-E4M917-F1
#
_cell.length_a   1.000
_cell.length_b   1.000
_cell.length_c   1.000
_cell.angle_alpha   90.00
_cell.angle_beta   90.00
_cell.angle_gamma   90.00
#
_symmetry.space_group_name_H-M   'P 1'
#
loop_
_entity.id
_entity.type
_entity.pdbx_description
1 polymer ?
#
loop_
_entity_poly.entity_id
_entity_poly.type
_entity_poly.pdbx_seq_one_letter_code
_entity_poly.pdbx_strand_id
1 'polypeptide(L)'
;MDFYFMTDASGRETAAFHIPAEADLQACTCGNGLSGTGFGNGLRGRAFGNGLSGTTRGTDFRKRYAGNRPAGLIPSAEKGFCRISKYIYLCNEMITQDDIFGITDDAAFEAAALEVFRRQAAECPPYREYLALAGVRPEEVRAAREIPFLPIEIFKTHDVYCGGTEPEAVFTSSATTGMTPSRHPMRSLALYERTFRAAFRTFYGEPGQWSLYALLPNYLRRKGSSLVYMADRLIADCGSGGFYLDDYDALLTAMQADPKPKILLGVSYALWDLAERYAPKLENTVIMETGGMKGYREEIPKEEFHKILCGAFGVGAIHSEYGMAELTSQAYSQGGNLFRCPPWMRVTTRDVNDPFDPQPAGTRGGLNIADLANWWSCAFIQTQDVGRVDARGAFVVEGRIDHSDIRGCNLLVQ
;
A
#
# COMPACT_ATOMS: atom_id res chain seq x y z
N MET A 1 3.40 -24.53 -4.46
CA MET A 1 3.27 -24.03 -5.84
C MET A 1 4.58 -24.31 -6.55
N ASP A 2 4.58 -25.37 -7.35
CA ASP A 2 5.72 -25.79 -8.17
C ASP A 2 5.58 -25.21 -9.57
N PHE A 3 6.72 -24.86 -10.17
CA PHE A 3 6.80 -24.31 -11.52
C PHE A 3 7.06 -25.44 -12.51
N TYR A 4 6.32 -25.46 -13.61
CA TYR A 4 6.65 -26.27 -14.77
C TYR A 4 6.64 -25.41 -16.02
N PHE A 5 7.66 -25.60 -16.85
CA PHE A 5 7.73 -25.01 -18.18
C PHE A 5 7.06 -25.98 -19.14
N MET A 6 6.05 -25.49 -19.87
CA MET A 6 5.49 -26.24 -20.99
C MET A 6 6.01 -25.65 -22.29
N THR A 7 6.70 -26.49 -23.05
CA THR A 7 7.13 -26.18 -24.41
C THR A 7 6.05 -26.68 -25.36
N ASP A 8 5.47 -25.78 -26.15
CA ASP A 8 4.52 -26.18 -27.19
C ASP A 8 5.25 -26.78 -28.41
N ALA A 9 4.48 -27.35 -29.35
CA ALA A 9 5.02 -27.97 -30.56
C ALA A 9 5.76 -26.99 -31.50
N SER A 10 5.71 -25.68 -31.21
CA SER A 10 6.43 -24.62 -31.94
C SER A 10 7.72 -24.16 -31.24
N GLY A 11 8.05 -24.73 -30.07
CA GLY A 11 9.24 -24.36 -29.30
C GLY A 11 9.05 -23.14 -28.40
N ARG A 12 7.81 -22.64 -28.20
CA ARG A 12 7.55 -21.57 -27.23
C ARG A 12 7.40 -22.16 -25.83
N GLU A 13 8.13 -21.58 -24.88
CA GLU A 13 7.90 -21.83 -23.46
C GLU A 13 6.83 -20.88 -22.93
N THR A 14 5.77 -21.44 -22.36
CA THR A 14 4.74 -20.66 -21.66
C THR A 14 4.74 -21.07 -20.19
N ALA A 15 4.74 -20.08 -19.30
CA ALA A 15 4.60 -20.32 -17.87
C ALA A 15 3.11 -20.36 -17.52
N ALA A 16 2.65 -21.49 -16.97
CA ALA A 16 1.27 -21.65 -16.51
C ALA A 16 1.26 -22.00 -15.01
N PHE A 17 0.27 -21.46 -14.30
CA PHE A 17 0.03 -21.78 -12.88
C PHE A 17 -0.94 -22.96 -12.77
N HIS A 18 -0.56 -24.01 -12.04
CA HIS A 18 -1.49 -25.05 -11.62
C HIS A 18 -1.86 -24.87 -10.15
N ILE A 19 -3.16 -24.73 -9.88
CA ILE A 19 -3.77 -24.90 -8.57
C ILE A 19 -4.42 -26.28 -8.62
N PRO A 20 -4.07 -27.24 -7.75
CA PRO A 20 -4.75 -28.54 -7.75
C PRO A 20 -6.22 -28.31 -7.40
N ALA A 21 -7.11 -28.83 -8.24
CA ALA A 21 -8.54 -28.86 -7.95
C ALA A 21 -8.81 -29.79 -6.75
N GLU A 22 -9.74 -29.39 -5.88
CA GLU A 22 -10.28 -30.23 -4.81
C GLU A 22 -11.07 -31.41 -5.39
N ALA A 23 -10.38 -32.49 -5.77
CA ALA A 23 -10.95 -33.81 -5.96
C ALA A 23 -9.80 -34.82 -6.05
N ASP A 24 -9.42 -35.41 -4.92
CA ASP A 24 -8.98 -36.81 -4.79
C ASP A 24 -8.52 -37.07 -3.36
N LEU A 25 -9.49 -37.14 -2.44
CA LEU A 25 -9.33 -37.79 -1.14
C LEU A 25 -10.18 -39.06 -1.16
N GLN A 26 -9.68 -40.10 -1.82
CA GLN A 26 -10.09 -41.47 -1.51
C GLN A 26 -8.89 -42.40 -1.44
N ALA A 27 -8.83 -43.08 -0.29
CA ALA A 27 -8.11 -44.31 -0.01
C ALA A 27 -6.58 -44.26 -0.02
N CYS A 28 -5.99 -44.09 1.17
CA CYS A 28 -4.86 -44.92 1.54
C CYS A 28 -4.98 -45.32 3.02
N THR A 29 -5.07 -46.63 3.19
CA THR A 29 -5.35 -47.40 4.40
C THR A 29 -4.26 -47.29 5.46
N CYS A 30 -4.69 -47.19 6.72
CA CYS A 30 -3.86 -47.31 7.91
C CYS A 30 -3.08 -48.63 7.96
N GLY A 31 -1.78 -48.54 8.20
CA GLY A 31 -0.88 -49.66 8.53
C GLY A 31 0.07 -49.25 9.66
N ASN A 32 0.06 -50.08 10.71
CA ASN A 32 0.72 -49.95 12.02
C ASN A 32 2.22 -49.56 12.05
N GLY A 33 2.65 -48.94 13.16
CA GLY A 33 3.92 -49.33 13.81
C GLY A 33 4.81 -48.26 14.45
N LEU A 34 4.62 -48.05 15.77
CA LEU A 34 5.62 -47.94 16.85
C LEU A 34 6.73 -46.84 16.91
N SER A 35 6.77 -46.21 18.11
CA SER A 35 7.93 -45.71 18.90
C SER A 35 8.75 -44.53 18.34
N GLY A 36 9.28 -43.56 19.09
CA GLY A 36 9.35 -43.23 20.51
C GLY A 36 10.45 -42.16 20.72
N THR A 37 10.38 -41.40 21.83
CA THR A 37 11.38 -40.41 22.35
C THR A 37 11.53 -39.11 21.53
N GLY A 38 11.69 -37.89 22.06
CA GLY A 38 11.94 -37.32 23.38
C GLY A 38 12.69 -35.97 23.20
N PHE A 39 12.48 -35.00 24.11
CA PHE A 39 13.17 -33.67 24.24
C PHE A 39 12.82 -32.57 23.21
N GLY A 40 12.70 -31.28 23.56
CA GLY A 40 12.91 -30.54 24.80
C GLY A 40 12.57 -29.05 24.61
N ASN A 41 12.28 -28.37 25.73
CA ASN A 41 11.95 -26.94 25.82
C ASN A 41 13.04 -26.01 25.25
N GLY A 42 12.64 -24.94 24.57
CA GLY A 42 13.54 -23.85 24.19
C GLY A 42 12.86 -22.66 23.50
N LEU A 43 12.14 -21.83 24.26
CA LEU A 43 11.77 -20.47 23.82
C LEU A 43 12.23 -19.46 24.89
N ARG A 44 13.37 -18.81 24.64
CA ARG A 44 13.80 -17.60 25.35
C ARG A 44 13.48 -16.39 24.47
N GLY A 45 12.76 -15.44 25.06
CA GLY A 45 12.44 -14.15 24.47
C GLY A 45 13.69 -13.32 24.14
N ARG A 46 13.57 -12.50 23.10
CA ARG A 46 14.53 -11.43 22.81
C ARG A 46 13.93 -10.12 23.32
N ALA A 47 14.60 -9.56 24.32
CA ALA A 47 14.37 -8.21 24.82
C ALA A 47 14.97 -7.19 23.84
N PHE A 48 14.31 -6.03 23.76
CA PHE A 48 14.78 -4.83 23.07
C PHE A 48 16.20 -4.45 23.53
N GLY A 49 17.12 -4.32 22.57
CA GLY A 49 18.48 -3.85 22.82
C GLY A 49 18.51 -2.32 22.94
N ASN A 50 18.97 -1.84 24.09
CA ASN A 50 19.33 -0.44 24.33
C ASN A 50 20.54 -0.05 23.48
N GLY A 51 20.38 0.98 22.66
CA GLY A 51 21.49 1.70 22.06
C GLY A 51 21.01 3.06 21.63
N LEU A 52 21.31 4.09 22.45
CA LEU A 52 21.52 5.49 22.09
C LEU A 52 21.79 6.27 23.39
N SER A 53 23.06 6.27 23.81
CA SER A 53 23.59 7.24 24.77
C SER A 53 24.17 8.41 23.99
N GLY A 54 23.51 9.56 24.05
CA GLY A 54 23.99 10.81 23.46
C GLY A 54 23.29 11.99 24.13
N THR A 55 23.91 12.52 25.17
CA THR A 55 23.49 13.73 25.88
C THR A 55 23.59 14.96 24.99
N THR A 56 22.49 15.67 24.77
CA THR A 56 22.48 17.13 24.57
C THR A 56 21.10 17.69 24.93
N ARG A 57 21.10 18.86 25.57
CA ARG A 57 19.96 19.52 26.21
C ARG A 57 18.88 19.91 25.20
N GLY A 58 17.61 19.67 25.52
CA GLY A 58 16.47 20.14 24.74
C GLY A 58 15.15 20.01 25.49
N THR A 59 14.68 21.15 26.01
CA THR A 59 13.28 21.59 26.18
C THR A 59 12.17 20.60 26.56
N ASP A 60 11.53 20.93 27.68
CA ASP A 60 10.40 20.32 28.40
C ASP A 60 9.15 20.03 27.53
N PHE A 61 8.92 18.76 27.20
CA PHE A 61 7.82 18.25 26.35
C PHE A 61 6.49 17.96 27.09
N ARG A 62 6.29 18.47 28.32
CA ARG A 62 5.11 18.11 29.15
C ARG A 62 3.90 19.03 29.08
N LYS A 63 3.87 20.04 28.21
CA LYS A 63 2.79 21.04 28.20
C LYS A 63 2.06 21.14 26.87
N ARG A 64 1.19 20.18 26.57
CA ARG A 64 0.06 20.41 25.64
C ARG A 64 -1.27 19.72 26.01
N TYR A 65 -1.34 19.02 27.15
CA TYR A 65 -2.58 18.37 27.62
C TYR A 65 -2.89 18.66 29.10
N ALA A 66 -2.83 19.93 29.53
CA ALA A 66 -3.28 20.31 30.87
C ALA A 66 -3.90 21.73 30.90
N GLY A 67 -5.18 21.78 31.28
CA GLY A 67 -6.02 22.99 31.47
C GLY A 67 -7.37 22.77 30.80
N ASN A 68 -8.55 22.84 31.43
CA ASN A 68 -8.99 23.63 32.58
C ASN A 68 -10.27 22.95 33.16
N ARG A 69 -10.36 22.73 34.48
CA ARG A 69 -11.63 22.40 35.16
C ARG A 69 -11.99 23.51 36.13
N PRO A 70 -13.20 24.09 36.11
CA PRO A 70 -13.72 24.81 37.25
C PRO A 70 -14.38 23.85 38.25
N ALA A 71 -14.07 24.05 39.53
CA ALA A 71 -14.71 23.42 40.67
C ALA A 71 -16.14 23.97 40.86
N GLY A 72 -17.09 23.10 41.18
CA GLY A 72 -18.48 23.50 41.45
C GLY A 72 -19.31 22.38 42.09
N LEU A 73 -19.47 22.51 43.42
CA LEU A 73 -20.47 21.97 44.34
C LEU A 73 -21.33 20.73 44.01
N ILE A 74 -21.25 19.77 44.93
CA ILE A 74 -22.26 18.72 45.19
C ILE A 74 -23.37 19.32 46.09
N PRO A 75 -24.64 18.97 45.85
CA PRO A 75 -25.47 18.48 46.96
C PRO A 75 -26.22 17.18 46.63
N SER A 76 -26.51 16.42 47.70
CA SER A 76 -27.07 15.07 47.72
C SER A 76 -28.61 15.01 47.73
N ALA A 77 -29.14 13.88 47.25
CA ALA A 77 -30.44 13.24 47.57
C ALA A 77 -31.72 14.04 47.15
N GLU A 78 -32.86 13.48 46.71
CA GLU A 78 -33.55 12.22 46.97
C GLU A 78 -34.41 11.77 45.77
N LYS A 79 -34.60 10.45 45.73
CA LYS A 79 -35.73 9.62 45.24
C LYS A 79 -36.74 10.20 44.23
N GLY A 80 -36.83 9.48 43.10
CA GLY A 80 -38.11 8.94 42.63
C GLY A 80 -38.88 9.78 41.62
N PHE A 81 -38.39 9.85 40.38
CA PHE A 81 -39.29 10.04 39.24
C PHE A 81 -38.79 9.22 38.05
N CYS A 82 -39.69 8.38 37.55
CA CYS A 82 -39.54 7.54 36.38
C CYS A 82 -39.11 8.39 35.18
N ARG A 83 -37.83 8.30 34.81
CA ARG A 83 -37.34 8.72 33.49
C ARG A 83 -36.79 7.47 32.84
N ILE A 84 -37.49 7.01 31.83
CA ILE A 84 -37.02 6.05 30.82
C ILE A 84 -35.62 6.53 30.42
N SER A 85 -34.60 5.87 31.00
CA SER A 85 -33.23 6.25 30.79
C SER A 85 -32.89 5.88 29.35
N LYS A 86 -32.42 6.90 28.66
CA LYS A 86 -32.04 6.98 27.26
C LYS A 86 -30.81 6.11 27.00
N TYR A 87 -30.90 4.81 27.28
CA TYR A 87 -30.00 3.78 26.75
C TYR A 87 -30.62 3.30 25.44
N ILE A 88 -30.65 4.18 24.45
CA ILE A 88 -30.51 3.70 23.09
C ILE A 88 -29.05 3.25 23.03
N TYR A 89 -28.81 1.97 23.34
CA TYR A 89 -27.72 1.26 22.72
C TYR A 89 -27.97 1.38 21.22
N LEU A 90 -27.43 2.43 20.61
CA LEU A 90 -27.07 2.37 19.21
C LEU A 90 -26.07 1.23 19.18
N CYS A 91 -26.56 0.04 18.83
CA CYS A 91 -25.72 -0.95 18.19
C CYS A 91 -25.12 -0.24 16.99
N ASN A 92 -23.99 0.45 17.18
CA ASN A 92 -23.11 0.74 16.06
C ASN A 92 -22.73 -0.65 15.56
N GLU A 93 -23.36 -1.07 14.46
CA GLU A 93 -22.83 -2.19 13.71
C GLU A 93 -21.36 -1.86 13.45
N MET A 94 -20.49 -2.75 13.90
CA MET A 94 -19.07 -2.57 13.68
C MET A 94 -18.84 -2.59 12.17
N ILE A 95 -18.10 -1.62 11.65
CA ILE A 95 -17.72 -1.56 10.24
C ILE A 95 -17.12 -2.90 9.84
N THR A 96 -17.53 -3.37 8.68
CA THR A 96 -17.04 -4.58 8.06
C THR A 96 -16.04 -4.23 6.97
N GLN A 97 -15.32 -5.25 6.49
CA GLN A 97 -14.42 -5.11 5.36
C GLN A 97 -15.15 -4.61 4.09
N ASP A 98 -16.44 -4.92 3.95
CA ASP A 98 -17.22 -4.60 2.75
C ASP A 98 -17.65 -3.13 2.71
N ASP A 99 -17.88 -2.54 3.88
CA ASP A 99 -18.32 -1.15 4.03
C ASP A 99 -17.29 -0.14 3.53
N ILE A 100 -16.01 -0.52 3.52
CA ILE A 100 -14.91 0.29 2.98
C ILE A 100 -15.15 0.64 1.50
N PHE A 101 -15.72 -0.31 0.75
CA PHE A 101 -16.01 -0.11 -0.68
C PHE A 101 -17.29 0.71 -0.91
N GLY A 102 -18.06 1.00 0.14
CA GLY A 102 -19.23 1.87 0.12
C GLY A 102 -18.93 3.33 0.46
N ILE A 103 -17.68 3.69 0.77
CA ILE A 103 -17.27 5.07 1.07
C ILE A 103 -17.45 5.92 -0.19
N THR A 104 -18.24 6.99 -0.06
CA THR A 104 -18.57 7.89 -1.18
C THR A 104 -18.30 9.36 -0.88
N ASP A 105 -18.12 9.72 0.39
CA ASP A 105 -17.85 11.07 0.84
C ASP A 105 -16.89 11.11 2.04
N ASP A 106 -16.52 12.33 2.46
CA ASP A 106 -15.56 12.53 3.54
C ASP A 106 -16.11 12.17 4.93
N ALA A 107 -17.43 12.25 5.15
CA ALA A 107 -18.03 11.88 6.43
C ALA A 107 -18.02 10.36 6.62
N ALA A 108 -18.32 9.60 5.56
CA ALA A 108 -18.19 8.15 5.53
C ALA A 108 -16.73 7.72 5.73
N PHE A 109 -15.78 8.39 5.08
CA PHE A 109 -14.35 8.12 5.28
C PHE A 109 -13.92 8.41 6.72
N GLU A 110 -14.30 9.55 7.29
CA GLU A 110 -13.96 9.94 8.68
C GLU A 110 -14.44 8.90 9.69
N ALA A 111 -15.70 8.47 9.57
CA ALA A 111 -16.28 7.45 10.44
C ALA A 111 -15.55 6.10 10.31
N ALA A 112 -15.34 5.65 9.06
CA ALA A 112 -14.64 4.40 8.78
C ALA A 112 -13.19 4.42 9.28
N ALA A 113 -12.46 5.52 9.07
CA ALA A 113 -11.08 5.67 9.51
C ALA A 113 -10.95 5.60 11.03
N LEU A 114 -11.83 6.27 11.78
CA LEU A 114 -11.83 6.24 13.24
C LEU A 114 -12.08 4.83 13.78
N GLU A 115 -13.00 4.09 13.15
CA GLU A 115 -13.32 2.74 13.58
C GLU A 115 -12.23 1.72 13.23
N VAL A 116 -11.69 1.79 12.01
CA VAL A 116 -10.50 1.02 11.58
C VAL A 116 -9.34 1.30 12.52
N PHE A 117 -9.09 2.57 12.85
CA PHE A 117 -8.07 2.96 13.82
C PHE A 117 -8.29 2.32 15.18
N ARG A 118 -9.52 2.36 15.73
CA ARG A 118 -9.80 1.76 17.05
C ARG A 118 -9.51 0.27 17.08
N ARG A 119 -9.97 -0.45 16.06
CA ARG A 119 -9.74 -1.88 15.93
C ARG A 119 -8.25 -2.20 15.79
N GLN A 120 -7.54 -1.52 14.88
CA GLN A 120 -6.11 -1.77 14.66
C GLN A 120 -5.25 -1.36 15.84
N ALA A 121 -5.60 -0.29 16.55
CA ALA A 121 -4.94 0.09 17.80
C ALA A 121 -5.10 -0.98 18.90
N ALA A 122 -6.20 -1.74 18.89
CA ALA A 122 -6.43 -2.84 19.81
C ALA A 122 -5.79 -4.16 19.34
N GLU A 123 -5.85 -4.45 18.04
CA GLU A 123 -5.58 -5.80 17.50
C GLU A 123 -4.24 -5.94 16.77
N CYS A 124 -3.67 -4.88 16.20
CA CYS A 124 -2.40 -4.92 15.48
C CYS A 124 -1.22 -4.67 16.43
N PRO A 125 -0.42 -5.68 16.80
CA PRO A 125 0.58 -5.53 17.86
C PRO A 125 1.64 -4.46 17.59
N PRO A 126 2.28 -4.40 16.40
CA PRO A 126 3.27 -3.35 16.12
C PRO A 126 2.67 -1.94 16.17
N TYR A 127 1.43 -1.77 15.70
CA TYR A 127 0.78 -0.46 15.72
C TYR A 127 0.37 -0.05 17.14
N ARG A 128 -0.20 -0.98 17.92
CA ARG A 128 -0.52 -0.77 19.35
C ARG A 128 0.71 -0.36 20.16
N GLU A 129 1.83 -1.05 19.96
CA GLU A 129 3.09 -0.73 20.62
C GLU A 129 3.60 0.66 20.23
N TYR A 130 3.59 0.98 18.94
CA TYR A 130 3.94 2.30 18.44
C TYR A 130 3.09 3.41 19.09
N LEU A 131 1.76 3.24 19.14
CA LEU A 131 0.85 4.21 19.75
C LEU A 131 1.15 4.41 21.25
N ALA A 132 1.43 3.33 21.98
CA ALA A 132 1.77 3.39 23.39
C ALA A 132 3.08 4.15 23.64
N LEU A 133 4.10 3.91 22.81
CA LEU A 133 5.38 4.62 22.86
C LEU A 133 5.24 6.10 22.49
N ALA A 134 4.34 6.42 21.55
CA ALA A 134 3.99 7.79 21.19
C ALA A 134 3.12 8.50 22.25
N GLY A 135 2.71 7.81 23.32
CA GLY A 135 1.86 8.38 24.38
C GLY A 135 0.42 8.64 23.94
N VAL A 136 -0.03 7.99 22.87
CA VAL A 136 -1.35 8.18 22.30
C VAL A 136 -2.35 7.28 23.02
N ARG A 137 -3.44 7.88 23.50
CA ARG A 137 -4.60 7.17 24.04
C ARG A 137 -5.62 7.01 22.94
N PRO A 138 -5.83 5.81 22.36
CA PRO A 138 -6.74 5.64 21.24
C PRO A 138 -8.08 6.27 21.54
N GLU A 139 -8.71 5.99 22.70
CA GLU A 139 -9.98 6.54 23.23
C GLU A 139 -10.10 8.06 23.25
N GLU A 140 -9.05 8.82 22.99
CA GLU A 140 -9.10 10.28 22.92
C GLU A 140 -9.05 10.84 21.50
N VAL A 141 -8.66 10.03 20.51
CA VAL A 141 -8.70 10.43 19.09
C VAL A 141 -10.17 10.61 18.65
N ARG A 142 -10.50 11.79 18.14
CA ARG A 142 -11.86 12.19 17.74
C ARG A 142 -11.98 12.51 16.27
N ALA A 143 -10.86 12.72 15.56
CA ALA A 143 -10.85 12.97 14.13
C ALA A 143 -9.78 12.16 13.39
N ALA A 144 -9.98 11.86 12.11
CA ALA A 144 -9.04 11.07 11.32
C ALA A 144 -7.68 11.76 11.18
N ARG A 145 -7.67 13.10 11.11
CA ARG A 145 -6.43 13.90 11.09
C ARG A 145 -5.57 13.78 12.36
N GLU A 146 -6.14 13.27 13.46
CA GLU A 146 -5.44 13.08 14.74
C GLU A 146 -4.84 11.68 14.85
N ILE A 147 -5.10 10.79 13.89
CA ILE A 147 -4.60 9.41 13.90
C ILE A 147 -3.08 9.42 13.64
N PRO A 148 -2.27 8.83 14.52
CA PRO A 148 -0.84 8.67 14.29
C PRO A 148 -0.55 7.66 13.17
N PHE A 149 0.35 8.00 12.26
CA PHE A 149 0.75 7.15 11.14
C PHE A 149 2.01 6.35 11.49
N LEU A 150 1.98 5.03 11.30
CA LEU A 150 3.08 4.12 11.57
C LEU A 150 4.22 4.34 10.57
N PRO A 151 5.47 4.57 11.01
CA PRO A 151 6.63 4.65 10.12
C PRO A 151 6.75 3.41 9.24
N ILE A 152 6.82 3.60 7.92
CA ILE A 152 6.85 2.49 6.94
C ILE A 152 8.01 1.52 7.16
N GLU A 153 9.11 1.97 7.76
CA GLU A 153 10.27 1.12 8.06
C GLU A 153 9.98 -0.01 9.06
N ILE A 154 8.91 0.11 9.85
CA ILE A 154 8.48 -0.95 10.77
C ILE A 154 8.14 -2.24 10.01
N PHE A 155 7.66 -2.16 8.77
CA PHE A 155 7.39 -3.33 7.92
C PHE A 155 8.66 -4.11 7.52
N LYS A 156 9.87 -3.55 7.71
CA LYS A 156 11.14 -4.26 7.48
C LYS A 156 11.57 -5.11 8.68
N THR A 157 11.04 -4.81 9.86
CA THR A 157 11.50 -5.37 11.13
C THR A 157 10.42 -6.15 11.87
N HIS A 158 9.15 -5.87 11.59
CA HIS A 158 7.99 -6.47 12.24
C HIS A 158 6.97 -6.93 11.20
N ASP A 159 6.25 -8.00 11.53
CA ASP A 159 5.05 -8.40 10.80
C ASP A 159 3.87 -7.52 11.25
N VAL A 160 3.64 -6.43 10.52
CA VAL A 160 2.51 -5.51 10.75
C VAL A 160 1.22 -6.19 10.30
N TYR A 161 0.58 -6.92 11.22
CA TYR A 161 -0.51 -7.83 10.93
C TYR A 161 -1.48 -7.98 12.11
N CYS A 162 -2.78 -8.10 11.83
CA CYS A 162 -3.84 -8.30 12.82
C CYS A 162 -4.91 -9.29 12.35
N GLY A 163 -4.52 -10.28 11.54
CA GLY A 163 -5.45 -11.22 10.94
C GLY A 163 -5.90 -12.41 11.81
N GLY A 164 -5.25 -12.65 12.95
CA GLY A 164 -5.60 -13.74 13.87
C GLY A 164 -5.32 -15.18 13.38
N THR A 165 -5.19 -15.38 12.07
CA THR A 165 -4.82 -16.64 11.39
C THR A 165 -3.54 -16.46 10.59
N GLU A 166 -2.93 -17.54 10.12
CA GLU A 166 -1.80 -17.44 9.17
C GLU A 166 -2.22 -16.69 7.89
N PRO A 167 -1.32 -15.87 7.32
CA PRO A 167 -1.59 -15.13 6.09
C PRO A 167 -1.63 -16.07 4.87
N GLU A 168 -2.53 -15.81 3.92
CA GLU A 168 -2.60 -16.52 2.65
C GLU A 168 -1.37 -16.24 1.76
N ALA A 169 -0.79 -15.05 1.89
CA ALA A 169 0.43 -14.66 1.18
C ALA A 169 1.23 -13.62 1.96
N VAL A 170 2.50 -13.44 1.61
CA VAL A 170 3.34 -12.34 2.10
C VAL A 170 3.94 -11.62 0.90
N PHE A 171 3.56 -10.35 0.72
CA PHE A 171 4.18 -9.49 -0.29
C PHE A 171 5.43 -8.81 0.26
N THR A 172 6.39 -8.53 -0.62
CA THR A 172 7.69 -7.97 -0.24
C THR A 172 8.13 -6.85 -1.17
N SER A 173 8.77 -5.82 -0.61
CA SER A 173 9.23 -4.66 -1.40
C SER A 173 10.50 -4.96 -2.18
N SER A 174 10.71 -4.28 -3.32
CA SER A 174 11.99 -4.32 -4.04
C SER A 174 13.14 -3.94 -3.10
N ALA A 175 14.14 -4.81 -2.93
CA ALA A 175 15.30 -4.54 -2.10
C ALA A 175 16.55 -4.68 -2.97
N THR A 176 17.47 -3.72 -2.85
CA THR A 176 18.80 -3.81 -3.43
C THR A 176 19.66 -4.74 -2.56
N THR A 177 20.75 -5.26 -3.12
CA THR A 177 21.67 -6.17 -2.44
C THR A 177 22.12 -5.59 -1.09
N GLY A 178 21.86 -6.32 0.00
CA GLY A 178 22.23 -5.92 1.37
C GLY A 178 21.14 -5.20 2.17
N MET A 179 19.98 -4.89 1.58
CA MET A 179 18.85 -4.29 2.31
C MET A 179 17.80 -5.33 2.69
N THR A 180 17.23 -5.21 3.89
CA THR A 180 16.06 -6.00 4.31
C THR A 180 14.80 -5.49 3.61
N PRO A 181 14.12 -6.30 2.79
CA PRO A 181 12.85 -5.91 2.18
C PRO A 181 11.77 -5.75 3.24
N SER A 182 10.85 -4.84 3.00
CA SER A 182 9.60 -4.79 3.76
C SER A 182 8.78 -6.04 3.49
N ARG A 183 7.98 -6.46 4.47
CA ARG A 183 7.07 -7.61 4.38
C ARG A 183 5.67 -7.16 4.74
N HIS A 184 4.68 -7.54 3.93
CA HIS A 184 3.27 -7.27 4.17
C HIS A 184 2.50 -8.60 4.14
N PRO A 185 2.17 -9.18 5.30
CA PRO A 185 1.35 -10.37 5.40
C PRO A 185 -0.11 -10.06 5.01
N MET A 186 -0.62 -10.77 4.00
CA MET A 186 -1.99 -10.63 3.52
C MET A 186 -2.85 -11.76 4.08
N ARG A 187 -3.83 -11.40 4.93
CA ARG A 187 -4.80 -12.39 5.43
C ARG A 187 -5.67 -12.96 4.31
N SER A 188 -6.08 -12.14 3.36
CA SER A 188 -7.00 -12.53 2.30
C SER A 188 -6.58 -11.95 0.96
N LEU A 189 -6.20 -12.81 0.03
CA LEU A 189 -5.96 -12.45 -1.36
C LEU A 189 -7.26 -11.99 -2.02
N ALA A 190 -8.42 -12.55 -1.64
CA ALA A 190 -9.71 -12.09 -2.16
C ALA A 190 -9.99 -10.62 -1.84
N LEU A 191 -9.61 -10.12 -0.65
CA LEU A 191 -9.67 -8.68 -0.33
C LEU A 191 -8.73 -7.88 -1.24
N TYR A 192 -7.47 -8.32 -1.39
CA TYR A 192 -6.51 -7.62 -2.25
C TYR A 192 -7.02 -7.53 -3.69
N GLU A 193 -7.52 -8.65 -4.22
CA GLU A 193 -8.10 -8.71 -5.55
C GLU A 193 -9.32 -7.82 -5.74
N ARG A 194 -10.24 -7.80 -4.77
CA ARG A 194 -11.37 -6.86 -4.81
C ARG A 194 -10.90 -5.41 -4.81
N THR A 195 -9.86 -5.10 -4.04
CA THR A 195 -9.33 -3.74 -3.88
C THR A 195 -8.77 -3.19 -5.18
N PHE A 196 -7.81 -3.89 -5.79
CA PHE A 196 -7.21 -3.40 -7.04
C PHE A 196 -8.21 -3.43 -8.20
N ARG A 197 -9.16 -4.38 -8.24
CA ARG A 197 -10.22 -4.40 -9.26
C ARG A 197 -11.16 -3.21 -9.13
N ALA A 198 -11.57 -2.88 -7.90
CA ALA A 198 -12.45 -1.73 -7.65
C ALA A 198 -11.72 -0.40 -7.94
N ALA A 199 -10.44 -0.29 -7.56
CA ALA A 199 -9.61 0.85 -7.93
C ALA A 199 -9.48 0.97 -9.46
N PHE A 200 -9.10 -0.11 -10.15
CA PHE A 200 -9.01 -0.13 -11.62
C PHE A 200 -10.32 0.32 -12.28
N ARG A 201 -11.47 -0.20 -11.84
CA ARG A 201 -12.79 0.22 -12.35
C ARG A 201 -13.07 1.71 -12.16
N THR A 202 -12.64 2.27 -11.04
CA THR A 202 -12.82 3.70 -10.73
C THR A 202 -12.08 4.58 -11.73
N PHE A 203 -10.88 4.19 -12.17
CA PHE A 203 -10.04 5.01 -13.04
C PHE A 203 -10.12 4.66 -14.53
N TYR A 204 -10.33 3.39 -14.86
CA TYR A 204 -10.25 2.87 -16.22
C TYR A 204 -11.53 2.15 -16.68
N GLY A 205 -12.54 2.01 -15.82
CA GLY A 205 -13.76 1.26 -16.14
C GLY A 205 -13.54 -0.26 -16.13
N GLU A 206 -14.44 -1.00 -16.76
CA GLU A 206 -14.40 -2.48 -16.69
C GLU A 206 -13.13 -3.06 -17.34
N PRO A 207 -12.37 -3.94 -16.63
CA PRO A 207 -11.17 -4.58 -17.18
C PRO A 207 -11.40 -5.26 -18.53
N GLY A 208 -12.54 -5.92 -18.71
CA GLY A 208 -12.91 -6.58 -19.96
C GLY A 208 -13.01 -5.66 -21.19
N GLN A 209 -12.92 -4.33 -21.04
CA GLN A 209 -12.84 -3.37 -22.15
C GLN A 209 -11.41 -3.04 -22.59
N TRP A 210 -10.39 -3.54 -21.88
CA TRP A 210 -8.98 -3.31 -22.17
C TRP A 210 -8.23 -4.59 -22.51
N SER A 211 -7.14 -4.47 -23.26
CA SER A 211 -6.04 -5.44 -23.25
C SER A 211 -4.92 -4.91 -22.39
N LEU A 212 -4.41 -5.72 -21.46
CA LEU A 212 -3.35 -5.30 -20.55
C LEU A 212 -2.03 -5.99 -20.91
N TYR A 213 -1.02 -5.19 -21.23
CA TYR A 213 0.34 -5.65 -21.50
C TYR A 213 1.24 -5.18 -20.37
N ALA A 214 1.88 -6.11 -19.67
CA ALA A 214 2.73 -5.82 -18.52
C ALA A 214 4.21 -6.03 -18.87
N LEU A 215 4.96 -4.94 -18.99
CA LEU A 215 6.41 -4.90 -19.20
C LEU A 215 7.14 -4.75 -17.86
N LEU A 216 7.28 -5.88 -17.14
CA LEU A 216 7.79 -5.92 -15.77
C LEU A 216 9.03 -6.83 -15.64
N PRO A 217 10.16 -6.50 -16.31
CA PRO A 217 11.40 -7.25 -16.17
C PRO A 217 11.86 -7.35 -14.71
N ASN A 218 12.56 -8.44 -14.36
CA ASN A 218 13.07 -8.75 -13.02
C ASN A 218 12.03 -9.05 -11.93
N TYR A 219 10.74 -8.81 -12.18
CA TYR A 219 9.71 -9.09 -11.18
C TYR A 219 9.16 -10.53 -11.22
N LEU A 220 9.12 -11.20 -12.39
CA LEU A 220 8.66 -12.60 -12.48
C LEU A 220 9.63 -13.60 -11.83
N ARG A 221 10.92 -13.26 -11.71
CA ARG A 221 11.91 -14.09 -11.02
C ARG A 221 11.78 -14.01 -9.49
N ARG A 222 10.92 -13.12 -8.98
CA ARG A 222 10.77 -12.84 -7.56
C ARG A 222 9.40 -13.30 -7.06
N LYS A 223 9.40 -14.33 -6.21
CA LYS A 223 8.20 -14.68 -5.42
C LYS A 223 7.84 -13.52 -4.49
N GLY A 224 6.54 -13.20 -4.40
CA GLY A 224 6.02 -12.22 -3.42
C GLY A 224 6.01 -10.76 -3.90
N SER A 225 5.95 -10.46 -5.19
CA SER A 225 5.66 -9.11 -5.69
C SER A 225 4.14 -8.89 -5.79
N SER A 226 3.63 -7.89 -5.06
CA SER A 226 2.22 -7.48 -5.11
C SER A 226 1.82 -6.90 -6.47
N LEU A 227 2.73 -6.20 -7.15
CA LEU A 227 2.56 -5.66 -8.50
C LEU A 227 2.38 -6.76 -9.55
N VAL A 228 3.24 -7.78 -9.54
CA VAL A 228 3.10 -8.92 -10.47
C VAL A 228 1.81 -9.66 -10.22
N TYR A 229 1.48 -9.90 -8.95
CA TYR A 229 0.23 -10.57 -8.59
C TYR A 229 -0.98 -9.80 -9.13
N MET A 230 -1.02 -8.47 -8.92
CA MET A 230 -2.10 -7.61 -9.43
C MET A 230 -2.16 -7.62 -10.96
N ALA A 231 -1.03 -7.42 -11.64
CA ALA A 231 -0.97 -7.38 -13.09
C ALA A 231 -1.45 -8.71 -13.71
N ASP A 232 -1.09 -9.86 -13.12
CA ASP A 232 -1.52 -11.17 -13.60
C ASP A 232 -3.03 -11.35 -13.59
N ARG A 233 -3.66 -10.95 -12.48
CA ARG A 233 -5.12 -11.07 -12.34
C ARG A 233 -5.84 -10.05 -13.20
N LEU A 234 -5.32 -8.84 -13.34
CA LEU A 234 -5.89 -7.85 -14.25
C LEU A 234 -5.76 -8.26 -15.72
N ILE A 235 -4.66 -8.90 -16.13
CA ILE A 235 -4.51 -9.47 -17.48
C ILE A 235 -5.59 -10.54 -17.71
N ALA A 236 -5.78 -11.44 -16.73
CA ALA A 236 -6.84 -12.45 -16.80
C ALA A 236 -8.24 -11.83 -16.89
N ASP A 237 -8.54 -10.80 -16.07
CA ASP A 237 -9.83 -10.09 -16.09
C ASP A 237 -10.06 -9.31 -17.40
N CYS A 238 -8.99 -8.80 -18.02
CA CYS A 238 -9.02 -8.17 -19.34
C CYS A 238 -9.35 -9.17 -20.46
N GLY A 239 -8.98 -10.45 -20.28
CA GLY A 239 -9.16 -11.52 -21.26
C GLY A 239 -8.21 -11.45 -22.46
N SER A 240 -7.33 -10.45 -22.52
CA SER A 240 -6.35 -10.23 -23.59
C SER A 240 -5.16 -9.41 -23.10
N GLY A 241 -4.02 -9.61 -23.75
CA GLY A 241 -2.72 -9.06 -23.37
C GLY A 241 -1.77 -10.11 -22.80
N GLY A 242 -0.79 -9.70 -22.00
CA GLY A 242 0.22 -10.63 -21.49
C GLY A 242 1.37 -9.98 -20.71
N PHE A 243 2.20 -10.83 -20.10
CA PHE A 243 3.45 -10.41 -19.46
C PHE A 243 4.64 -10.52 -20.38
N TYR A 244 5.50 -9.52 -20.30
CA TYR A 244 6.72 -9.41 -21.08
C TYR A 244 7.86 -9.01 -20.16
N LEU A 245 9.00 -9.68 -20.34
CA LEU A 245 10.22 -9.42 -19.59
C LEU A 245 11.14 -8.50 -20.38
N ASP A 246 11.68 -9.04 -21.47
CA ASP A 246 12.68 -8.41 -22.33
C ASP A 246 12.42 -8.63 -23.83
N ASP A 247 11.44 -9.46 -24.19
CA ASP A 247 11.03 -9.67 -25.59
C ASP A 247 10.11 -8.54 -26.10
N TYR A 248 10.75 -7.42 -26.44
CA TYR A 248 10.08 -6.22 -26.93
C TYR A 248 9.47 -6.42 -28.32
N ASP A 249 10.07 -7.22 -29.18
CA ASP A 249 9.54 -7.51 -30.52
C ASP A 249 8.23 -8.31 -30.43
N ALA A 250 8.16 -9.32 -29.55
CA ALA A 250 6.92 -10.06 -29.31
C ALA A 250 5.84 -9.18 -28.67
N LEU A 251 6.22 -8.29 -27.73
CA LEU A 251 5.31 -7.30 -27.14
C LEU A 251 4.67 -6.42 -28.22
N LEU A 252 5.49 -5.79 -29.06
CA LEU A 252 5.02 -4.87 -30.09
C LEU A 252 4.18 -5.58 -31.14
N THR A 253 4.59 -6.78 -31.56
CA THR A 253 3.82 -7.61 -32.50
C THR A 253 2.44 -7.95 -31.93
N ALA A 254 2.38 -8.38 -30.66
CA ALA A 254 1.13 -8.73 -30.01
C ALA A 254 0.22 -7.50 -29.81
N MET A 255 0.79 -6.35 -29.42
CA MET A 255 0.03 -5.11 -29.31
C MET A 255 -0.51 -4.64 -30.66
N GLN A 256 0.28 -4.71 -31.73
CA GLN A 256 -0.16 -4.29 -33.07
C GLN A 256 -1.30 -5.17 -33.61
N ALA A 257 -1.28 -6.46 -33.30
CA ALA A 257 -2.31 -7.41 -33.74
C ALA A 257 -3.64 -7.28 -32.97
N ASP A 258 -3.63 -6.59 -31.82
CA ASP A 258 -4.80 -6.51 -30.94
C ASP A 258 -5.67 -5.29 -31.29
N PRO A 259 -6.94 -5.47 -31.67
CA PRO A 259 -7.83 -4.36 -32.03
C PRO A 259 -8.42 -3.61 -30.83
N LYS A 260 -8.33 -4.17 -29.62
CA LYS A 260 -8.94 -3.60 -28.40
C LYS A 260 -8.15 -2.39 -27.89
N PRO A 261 -8.76 -1.43 -27.16
CA PRO A 261 -8.00 -0.43 -26.42
C PRO A 261 -7.00 -1.09 -25.45
N LYS A 262 -5.79 -0.54 -25.34
CA LYS A 262 -4.69 -1.18 -24.61
C LYS A 262 -4.23 -0.35 -23.43
N ILE A 263 -3.72 -1.03 -22.42
CA ILE A 263 -2.85 -0.46 -21.40
C ILE A 263 -1.50 -1.17 -21.49
N LEU A 264 -0.43 -0.42 -21.70
CA LEU A 264 0.94 -0.89 -21.50
C LEU A 264 1.39 -0.43 -20.11
N LEU A 265 1.34 -1.34 -19.14
CA LEU A 265 1.87 -1.14 -17.79
C LEU A 265 3.35 -1.53 -17.78
N GLY A 266 4.24 -0.61 -17.43
CA GLY A 266 5.67 -0.92 -17.37
C GLY A 266 6.42 -0.18 -16.28
N VAL A 267 7.50 -0.80 -15.80
CA VAL A 267 8.46 -0.10 -14.92
C VAL A 267 9.24 0.94 -15.71
N SER A 268 9.60 2.05 -15.07
CA SER A 268 10.17 3.23 -15.73
C SER A 268 11.34 2.90 -16.68
N TYR A 269 12.35 2.15 -16.24
CA TYR A 269 13.52 1.84 -17.08
C TYR A 269 13.18 0.97 -18.29
N ALA A 270 12.21 0.06 -18.18
CA ALA A 270 11.83 -0.83 -19.27
C ALA A 270 11.04 -0.09 -20.35
N LEU A 271 10.16 0.82 -19.94
CA LEU A 271 9.50 1.75 -20.86
C LEU A 271 10.51 2.67 -21.54
N TRP A 272 11.54 3.12 -20.82
CA TRP A 272 12.62 3.91 -21.42
C TRP A 272 13.39 3.10 -22.46
N ASP A 273 13.83 1.88 -22.11
CA ASP A 273 14.51 0.98 -23.04
C ASP A 273 13.69 0.72 -24.31
N LEU A 274 12.38 0.49 -24.17
CA LEU A 274 11.47 0.32 -25.30
C LEU A 274 11.39 1.60 -26.16
N ALA A 275 11.27 2.76 -25.51
CA ALA A 275 11.19 4.05 -26.18
C ALA A 275 12.46 4.39 -26.98
N GLU A 276 13.65 4.14 -26.43
CA GLU A 276 14.92 4.41 -27.10
C GLU A 276 15.22 3.45 -28.24
N ARG A 277 14.94 2.16 -28.04
CA ARG A 277 15.30 1.13 -29.02
C ARG A 277 14.34 1.10 -30.21
N TYR A 278 13.05 1.32 -29.97
CA TYR A 278 12.02 1.12 -30.99
C TYR A 278 11.21 2.38 -31.33
N ALA A 279 11.10 3.33 -30.39
CA ALA A 279 10.26 4.53 -30.49
C ALA A 279 8.88 4.30 -31.18
N PRO A 280 8.14 3.25 -30.79
CA PRO A 280 6.98 2.78 -31.56
C PRO A 280 5.82 3.75 -31.40
N LYS A 281 5.10 4.09 -32.48
CA LYS A 281 3.83 4.84 -32.35
C LYS A 281 2.71 3.88 -31.98
N LEU A 282 2.20 4.02 -30.77
CA LEU A 282 1.19 3.12 -30.21
C LEU A 282 -0.19 3.76 -30.33
N GLU A 283 -1.06 3.14 -31.13
CA GLU A 283 -2.43 3.61 -31.33
C GLU A 283 -3.35 3.05 -30.24
N ASN A 284 -4.36 3.84 -29.83
CA ASN A 284 -5.38 3.45 -28.84
C ASN A 284 -4.78 2.81 -27.56
N THR A 285 -3.63 3.34 -27.12
CA THR A 285 -2.86 2.76 -26.02
C THR A 285 -2.67 3.80 -24.92
N VAL A 286 -3.04 3.43 -23.70
CA VAL A 286 -2.62 4.10 -22.47
C VAL A 286 -1.27 3.54 -22.07
N ILE A 287 -0.28 4.41 -21.92
CA ILE A 287 1.02 4.05 -21.32
C ILE A 287 0.93 4.35 -19.84
N MET A 288 1.04 3.30 -19.01
CA MET A 288 1.01 3.40 -17.56
C MET A 288 2.38 3.06 -17.00
N GLU A 289 3.03 4.06 -16.44
CA GLU A 289 4.28 3.90 -15.75
C GLU A 289 4.06 3.52 -14.28
N THR A 290 4.85 2.58 -13.77
CA THR A 290 5.01 2.35 -12.34
C THR A 290 6.50 2.44 -11.99
N GLY A 291 6.82 2.49 -10.70
CA GLY A 291 8.17 2.67 -10.21
C GLY A 291 9.18 1.64 -10.77
N GLY A 292 10.47 1.91 -10.62
CA GLY A 292 11.51 0.96 -11.04
C GLY A 292 12.86 1.56 -11.42
N MET A 293 13.02 2.89 -11.43
CA MET A 293 14.26 3.53 -11.90
C MET A 293 15.52 3.23 -11.05
N LYS A 294 15.35 2.83 -9.77
CA LYS A 294 16.45 2.73 -8.79
C LYS A 294 17.59 1.82 -9.28
N GLY A 295 18.76 2.41 -9.50
CA GLY A 295 20.01 1.69 -9.82
C GLY A 295 20.19 1.28 -11.28
N TYR A 296 19.30 1.70 -12.19
CA TYR A 296 19.38 1.34 -13.61
C TYR A 296 19.93 2.44 -14.52
N ARG A 297 19.54 3.71 -14.29
CA ARG A 297 19.93 4.87 -15.13
C ARG A 297 20.03 6.14 -14.29
N GLU A 298 20.54 7.22 -14.89
CA GLU A 298 20.50 8.56 -14.30
C GLU A 298 19.04 8.99 -14.03
N GLU A 299 18.77 9.52 -12.84
CA GLU A 299 17.44 10.00 -12.46
C GLU A 299 17.20 11.39 -13.08
N ILE A 300 16.43 11.44 -14.16
CA ILE A 300 15.93 12.68 -14.74
C ILE A 300 14.60 13.10 -14.10
N PRO A 301 14.24 14.40 -14.13
CA PRO A 301 12.94 14.85 -13.66
C PRO A 301 11.78 14.09 -14.33
N LYS A 302 10.76 13.72 -13.54
CA LYS A 302 9.62 12.93 -14.01
C LYS A 302 8.93 13.54 -15.23
N GLU A 303 8.81 14.86 -15.26
CA GLU A 303 8.21 15.60 -16.38
C GLU A 303 9.00 15.45 -17.69
N GLU A 304 10.33 15.44 -17.59
CA GLU A 304 11.21 15.22 -18.74
C GLU A 304 11.11 13.77 -19.22
N PHE A 305 11.12 12.83 -18.29
CA PHE A 305 10.91 11.41 -18.60
C PHE A 305 9.58 11.16 -19.33
N HIS A 306 8.47 11.74 -18.85
CA HIS A 306 7.18 11.62 -19.51
C HIS A 306 7.16 12.26 -20.90
N LYS A 307 7.87 13.37 -21.12
CA LYS A 307 8.01 13.97 -22.47
C LYS A 307 8.72 13.04 -23.44
N ILE A 308 9.80 12.37 -23.00
CA ILE A 308 10.52 11.37 -23.80
C ILE A 308 9.57 10.25 -24.21
N LEU A 309 8.84 9.68 -23.24
CA LEU A 309 7.90 8.59 -23.50
C LEU A 309 6.74 9.02 -24.41
N CYS A 310 6.14 10.20 -24.19
CA CYS A 310 5.10 10.73 -25.07
C CYS A 310 5.60 10.88 -26.50
N GLY A 311 6.81 11.46 -26.67
CA GLY A 311 7.44 11.63 -27.97
C GLY A 311 7.71 10.31 -28.67
N ALA A 312 8.24 9.32 -27.96
CA ALA A 312 8.50 7.98 -28.47
C ALA A 312 7.21 7.24 -28.84
N PHE A 313 6.24 7.19 -27.92
CA PHE A 313 5.02 6.41 -28.06
C PHE A 313 3.90 7.06 -28.87
N GLY A 314 4.00 8.37 -29.14
CA GLY A 314 2.98 9.11 -29.88
C GLY A 314 1.70 9.36 -29.06
N VAL A 315 1.79 9.36 -27.74
CA VAL A 315 0.67 9.56 -26.82
C VAL A 315 0.68 10.97 -26.21
N GLY A 316 -0.49 11.50 -25.86
CA GLY A 316 -0.61 12.85 -25.30
C GLY A 316 -0.17 12.96 -23.84
N ALA A 317 -0.25 11.86 -23.09
CA ALA A 317 0.14 11.82 -21.68
C ALA A 317 0.59 10.41 -21.29
N ILE A 318 1.47 10.34 -20.29
CA ILE A 318 1.82 9.11 -19.57
C ILE A 318 0.99 9.06 -18.29
N HIS A 319 0.29 7.95 -18.11
CA HIS A 319 -0.39 7.62 -16.86
C HIS A 319 0.62 7.05 -15.89
N SER A 320 0.34 7.13 -14.59
CA SER A 320 1.19 6.50 -13.56
C SER A 320 0.36 5.76 -12.53
N GLU A 321 0.90 4.65 -12.03
CA GLU A 321 0.41 3.94 -10.86
C GLU A 321 1.34 4.21 -9.68
N TYR A 322 0.76 4.49 -8.52
CA TYR A 322 1.48 4.67 -7.27
C TYR A 322 0.98 3.67 -6.23
N GLY A 323 1.89 2.81 -5.81
CA GLY A 323 1.67 1.77 -4.82
C GLY A 323 2.99 1.36 -4.17
N MET A 324 2.90 0.44 -3.21
CA MET A 324 4.03 -0.17 -2.52
C MET A 324 3.60 -1.50 -1.90
N ALA A 325 4.55 -2.32 -1.45
CA ALA A 325 4.22 -3.64 -0.91
C ALA A 325 3.38 -3.53 0.38
N GLU A 326 3.55 -2.45 1.13
CA GLU A 326 2.89 -2.14 2.39
C GLU A 326 1.45 -1.64 2.22
N LEU A 327 1.00 -1.37 0.99
CA LEU A 327 -0.37 -0.94 0.68
C LEU A 327 -1.18 -2.08 0.04
N THR A 328 -2.50 -2.04 0.24
CA THR A 328 -3.48 -2.92 -0.41
C THR A 328 -4.09 -2.22 -1.62
N SER A 329 -4.13 -0.88 -1.60
CA SER A 329 -4.66 -0.03 -2.66
C SER A 329 -3.58 0.64 -3.49
N GLN A 330 -3.96 1.07 -4.69
CA GLN A 330 -3.14 1.84 -5.62
C GLN A 330 -3.82 3.17 -5.93
N ALA A 331 -3.02 4.24 -6.04
CA ALA A 331 -3.45 5.52 -6.58
C ALA A 331 -3.02 5.63 -8.05
N TYR A 332 -3.81 6.34 -8.85
CA TYR A 332 -3.54 6.46 -10.28
C TYR A 332 -3.50 7.92 -10.73
N SER A 333 -2.59 8.21 -11.63
CA SER A 333 -2.49 9.44 -12.40
C SER A 333 -2.88 9.14 -13.84
N GLN A 334 -3.83 9.89 -14.39
CA GLN A 334 -4.22 9.79 -15.81
C GLN A 334 -3.48 10.81 -16.70
N GLY A 335 -2.35 11.33 -16.21
CA GLY A 335 -1.57 12.37 -16.86
C GLY A 335 -1.15 13.47 -15.90
N GLY A 336 -0.09 14.22 -16.26
CA GLY A 336 0.39 15.35 -15.47
C GLY A 336 0.98 14.99 -14.10
N ASN A 337 1.27 13.71 -13.85
CA ASN A 337 1.82 13.20 -12.58
C ASN A 337 0.93 13.52 -11.36
N LEU A 338 -0.37 13.77 -11.57
CA LEU A 338 -1.33 14.10 -10.52
C LEU A 338 -2.15 12.86 -10.15
N PHE A 339 -1.80 12.27 -9.01
CA PHE A 339 -2.42 11.04 -8.51
C PHE A 339 -3.74 11.34 -7.80
N ARG A 340 -4.69 10.43 -7.99
CA ARG A 340 -5.97 10.40 -7.29
C ARG A 340 -6.12 9.07 -6.58
N CYS A 341 -6.73 9.10 -5.41
CA CYS A 341 -6.98 7.93 -4.59
C CYS A 341 -8.35 7.31 -4.90
N PRO A 342 -8.52 5.98 -4.76
CA PRO A 342 -9.86 5.41 -4.62
C PRO A 342 -10.55 5.95 -3.35
N PRO A 343 -11.89 5.86 -3.25
CA PRO A 343 -12.65 6.52 -2.18
C PRO A 343 -12.25 6.13 -0.74
N TRP A 344 -11.68 4.95 -0.53
CA TRP A 344 -11.23 4.45 0.78
C TRP A 344 -9.76 4.74 1.11
N MET A 345 -9.06 5.48 0.24
CA MET A 345 -7.69 5.88 0.44
C MET A 345 -7.60 7.41 0.53
N ARG A 346 -6.76 7.93 1.43
CA ARG A 346 -6.43 9.35 1.53
C ARG A 346 -4.94 9.53 1.68
N VAL A 347 -4.40 10.56 1.03
CA VAL A 347 -3.02 11.01 1.20
C VAL A 347 -3.04 12.38 1.84
N THR A 348 -2.16 12.61 2.81
CA THR A 348 -1.97 13.91 3.48
C THR A 348 -0.48 14.21 3.58
N THR A 349 -0.14 15.47 3.83
CA THR A 349 1.24 15.89 4.07
C THR A 349 1.49 16.14 5.55
N ARG A 350 2.74 15.88 5.97
CA ARG A 350 3.27 16.23 7.30
C ARG A 350 4.58 16.99 7.18
N ASP A 351 5.00 17.65 8.25
CA ASP A 351 6.36 18.18 8.32
C ASP A 351 7.37 17.03 8.20
N VAL A 352 8.49 17.28 7.52
CA VAL A 352 9.53 16.26 7.31
C VAL A 352 10.34 16.00 8.59
N ASN A 353 10.33 16.95 9.53
CA ASN A 353 11.03 16.91 10.81
C ASN A 353 10.11 16.58 11.99
N ASP A 354 8.81 16.88 11.88
CA ASP A 354 7.81 16.48 12.89
C ASP A 354 6.81 15.46 12.31
N PRO A 355 6.92 14.17 12.70
CA PRO A 355 6.03 13.12 12.21
C PRO A 355 4.54 13.32 12.56
N PHE A 356 4.23 14.20 13.52
CA PHE A 356 2.88 14.45 14.04
C PHE A 356 2.34 15.84 13.66
N ASP A 357 3.03 16.60 12.81
CA ASP A 357 2.59 17.93 12.37
C ASP A 357 1.99 17.87 10.96
N PRO A 358 0.66 17.73 10.81
CA PRO A 358 0.03 17.72 9.50
C PRO A 358 0.13 19.09 8.83
N GLN A 359 0.43 19.10 7.53
CA GLN A 359 0.64 20.32 6.77
C GLN A 359 -0.63 20.74 6.02
N PRO A 360 -0.84 22.06 5.81
CA PRO A 360 -1.93 22.56 4.98
C PRO A 360 -1.82 22.09 3.52
N ALA A 361 -2.95 22.01 2.83
CA ALA A 361 -3.01 21.68 1.40
C ALA A 361 -2.08 22.58 0.56
N GLY A 362 -1.41 21.96 -0.42
CA GLY A 362 -0.42 22.58 -1.31
C GLY A 362 0.99 22.70 -0.72
N THR A 363 1.14 22.51 0.59
CA THR A 363 2.44 22.55 1.26
C THR A 363 3.23 21.27 0.97
N ARG A 364 4.52 21.42 0.65
CA ARG A 364 5.43 20.28 0.47
C ARG A 364 5.70 19.64 1.82
N GLY A 365 5.60 18.32 1.90
CA GLY A 365 5.86 17.59 3.12
C GLY A 365 6.02 16.09 2.88
N GLY A 366 6.35 15.36 3.94
CA GLY A 366 6.34 13.89 3.92
C GLY A 366 4.91 13.39 3.68
N LEU A 367 4.75 12.36 2.84
CA LEU A 367 3.43 11.80 2.53
C LEU A 367 3.01 10.79 3.61
N ASN A 368 1.80 10.98 4.11
CA ASN A 368 1.08 10.04 4.98
C ASN A 368 -0.07 9.44 4.17
N ILE A 369 -0.28 8.14 4.29
CA ILE A 369 -1.31 7.41 3.54
C ILE A 369 -2.22 6.69 4.53
N ALA A 370 -3.51 6.99 4.46
CA ALA A 370 -4.56 6.24 5.12
C ALA A 370 -5.24 5.36 4.06
N ASP A 371 -4.90 4.06 4.04
CA ASP A 371 -5.47 3.06 3.14
C ASP A 371 -6.36 2.11 3.95
N LEU A 372 -7.67 2.34 3.96
CA LEU A 372 -8.58 1.53 4.79
C LEU A 372 -8.68 0.08 4.30
N ALA A 373 -8.27 -0.21 3.06
CA ALA A 373 -8.21 -1.58 2.55
C ALA A 373 -7.07 -2.40 3.18
N ASN A 374 -6.09 -1.77 3.85
CA ASN A 374 -5.16 -2.43 4.79
C ASN A 374 -5.92 -2.87 6.05
N TRP A 375 -6.96 -3.67 5.87
CA TRP A 375 -7.89 -4.04 6.92
C TRP A 375 -7.27 -5.00 7.94
N TRP A 376 -6.30 -5.82 7.51
CA TRP A 376 -5.62 -6.83 8.32
C TRP A 376 -4.16 -6.46 8.68
N SER A 377 -3.74 -5.24 8.37
CA SER A 377 -2.44 -4.64 8.71
C SER A 377 -2.67 -3.21 9.22
N CYS A 378 -1.65 -2.36 9.33
CA CYS A 378 -1.87 -0.96 9.69
C CYS A 378 -2.33 -0.16 8.46
N ALA A 379 -3.46 0.53 8.58
CA ALA A 379 -4.02 1.38 7.53
C ALA A 379 -3.38 2.77 7.45
N PHE A 380 -2.70 3.22 8.50
CA PHE A 380 -2.16 4.57 8.62
C PHE A 380 -0.65 4.53 8.51
N ILE A 381 -0.13 4.74 7.30
CA ILE A 381 1.29 4.56 6.98
C ILE A 381 1.97 5.92 6.74
N GLN A 382 3.05 6.13 7.47
CA GLN A 382 3.95 7.26 7.28
C GLN A 382 5.05 6.85 6.31
N THR A 383 4.98 7.33 5.07
CA THR A 383 5.93 6.94 4.03
C THR A 383 7.22 7.76 4.09
N GLN A 384 8.22 7.34 3.31
CA GLN A 384 9.44 8.09 3.07
C GLN A 384 9.38 8.91 1.77
N ASP A 385 8.19 9.06 1.17
CA ASP A 385 8.00 9.88 -0.02
C ASP A 385 7.69 11.33 0.39
N VAL A 386 8.11 12.28 -0.44
CA VAL A 386 7.81 13.70 -0.30
C VAL A 386 6.96 14.15 -1.47
N GLY A 387 6.01 15.04 -1.19
CA GLY A 387 5.14 15.58 -2.21
C GLY A 387 4.26 16.70 -1.70
N ARG A 388 3.25 17.01 -2.51
CA ARG A 388 2.20 17.99 -2.19
C ARG A 388 0.85 17.34 -2.42
N VAL A 389 -0.10 17.67 -1.55
CA VAL A 389 -1.50 17.24 -1.65
C VAL A 389 -2.36 18.48 -1.78
N ASP A 390 -3.21 18.55 -2.79
CA ASP A 390 -4.12 19.67 -2.99
C ASP A 390 -5.36 19.59 -2.09
N ALA A 391 -6.19 20.64 -2.10
CA ALA A 391 -7.38 20.71 -1.26
C ALA A 391 -8.47 19.66 -1.64
N ARG A 392 -8.33 18.98 -2.78
CA ARG A 392 -9.23 17.90 -3.24
C ARG A 392 -8.65 16.52 -2.95
N GLY A 393 -7.49 16.43 -2.29
CA GLY A 393 -6.80 15.18 -1.97
C GLY A 393 -6.02 14.57 -3.12
N ALA A 394 -5.92 15.24 -4.27
CA ALA A 394 -5.02 14.81 -5.33
C ALA A 394 -3.59 15.20 -4.99
N PHE A 395 -2.61 14.41 -5.42
CA PHE A 395 -1.23 14.60 -4.95
C PHE A 395 -0.20 14.35 -6.04
N VAL A 396 0.98 14.96 -5.85
CA VAL A 396 2.17 14.73 -6.66
C VAL A 396 3.27 14.15 -5.79
N VAL A 397 4.02 13.20 -6.32
CA VAL A 397 5.21 12.64 -5.65
C VAL A 397 6.43 13.33 -6.27
N GLU A 398 7.17 14.07 -5.45
CA GLU A 398 8.34 14.86 -5.87
C GLU A 398 9.66 14.10 -5.63
N GLY A 399 9.66 13.09 -4.75
CA GLY A 399 10.86 12.30 -4.46
C GLY A 399 10.76 11.53 -3.14
N ARG A 400 11.93 11.17 -2.60
CA ARG A 400 12.07 10.57 -1.26
C ARG A 400 12.60 11.62 -0.29
N ILE A 401 12.27 11.48 1.00
CA ILE A 401 12.87 12.30 2.05
C ILE A 401 14.38 12.03 2.05
N ASP A 402 15.17 13.08 1.84
CA ASP A 402 16.62 13.00 1.90
C ASP A 402 17.20 13.68 3.16
N HIS A 403 18.51 13.58 3.36
CA HIS A 403 19.17 14.21 4.51
C HIS A 403 19.18 15.74 4.45
N SER A 404 18.97 16.34 3.27
CA SER A 404 18.92 17.79 3.09
C SER A 404 17.56 18.36 3.49
N ASP A 405 16.47 17.62 3.24
CA ASP A 405 15.11 17.93 3.69
C ASP A 405 15.05 18.04 5.22
N ILE A 406 15.74 17.14 5.93
CA ILE A 406 15.80 17.10 7.40
C ILE A 406 16.62 18.28 7.98
N ARG A 407 17.55 18.84 7.19
CA ARG A 407 18.45 19.93 7.64
C ARG A 407 18.01 21.31 7.16
N GLY A 408 17.21 21.39 6.09
CA GLY A 408 16.89 22.61 5.36
C GLY A 408 16.13 23.67 6.16
N CYS A 409 15.44 23.30 7.24
CA CYS A 409 14.77 24.25 8.12
C CYS A 409 15.68 24.92 9.16
N ASN A 410 16.95 24.48 9.30
CA ASN A 410 17.92 25.08 10.24
C ASN A 410 18.89 26.08 9.58
N LEU A 411 18.71 26.43 8.30
CA LEU A 411 19.58 27.41 7.61
C LEU A 411 19.14 28.88 7.77
N LEU A 412 18.18 29.18 8.65
CA LEU A 412 17.70 30.55 8.95
C LEU A 412 18.05 31.05 10.36
N VAL A 413 19.09 30.49 10.99
CA VAL A 413 19.69 31.09 12.20
C VAL A 413 21.17 31.36 11.91
N GLN A 414 21.45 32.55 11.39
CA GLN A 414 22.76 33.21 11.49
C GLN A 414 22.73 34.19 12.65
#